data_AF-A0A933V8P6-F1
#
_entry.id   AF-A0A933V8P6-F1
#
_cell.length_a   1.000
_cell.length_b   1.000
_cell.length_c   1.000
_cell.angle_alpha   90.00
_cell.angle_beta   90.00
_cell.angle_gamma   90.00
#
_symmetry.space_group_name_H-M   'P 1'
#
loop_
_entity.id
_entity.type
_entity.pdbx_description
1 polymer ?
#
loop_
_entity_poly.entity_id
_entity_poly.type
_entity_poly.pdbx_seq_one_letter_code
_entity_poly.pdbx_strand_id
1 'polypeptide(L)'
;MDLRQGCLNALLLAGLAGLFGGVPVAAQDADLELQGKRLYRDGILPSGEPVVATVAGGVQTRGRQAACATCHRKSGLGAAEGQNVIRPLTVPGFFAGQENTRRYARPRFVRVRQLQYTDEAFDRALREGASIDGRTLNPLMPRYQLDTQAIAALRAYLTSVALRPAPGVTDTDIHFATIIAPDAEPRVREATLRVLTAMVDTHNAGTRSESHRRQAGIESMHVDWRRWTLHVWELTGGPETWQAQLDRYLGAQPVFSVLSGAGGDWRPVHDFCERQELPCLFPNVDLPGRSEPGSYTLYLSRGLLLEADVMVRHLAEQGVSGSVVQIRHDAFRAGAAADAFREAWRARGKGEVVEKVLRPGDRMNTVLDGVRATKPAAVILWLEGADLAQLGANDLPANALLLASGTLLGEAPPALAPRMEDRLLVVWPFALPTVGEPPLDRVRQWITARGIGEGNQRAQANTYFAASMAGDAITQLANNYSQEYLIERIEHGANRSLATGAFPLAELGPGQRFASKGAYLGRLRGGALTQAGPWTVP
;
A
#
# COMPACT_ATOMS: atom_id res chain seq x y z
N MET A 1 -53.75 35.97 -56.65
CA MET A 1 -54.85 36.74 -56.05
C MET A 1 -54.36 37.23 -54.70
N ASP A 2 -53.81 38.44 -54.69
CA ASP A 2 -53.65 39.28 -53.51
C ASP A 2 -55.00 39.64 -52.91
N LEU A 3 -55.03 39.85 -51.58
CA LEU A 3 -55.62 41.02 -50.89
C LEU A 3 -55.97 40.68 -49.43
N ARG A 4 -55.17 41.18 -48.48
CA ARG A 4 -55.51 42.32 -47.59
C ARG A 4 -54.75 42.26 -46.26
N GLN A 5 -53.89 43.26 -46.09
CA GLN A 5 -53.45 43.81 -44.80
C GLN A 5 -54.58 44.60 -44.12
N GLY A 6 -54.52 44.71 -42.79
CA GLY A 6 -55.01 45.89 -42.07
C GLY A 6 -55.41 45.70 -40.60
N CYS A 7 -54.61 46.33 -39.71
CA CYS A 7 -54.94 46.83 -38.36
C CYS A 7 -54.95 45.86 -37.15
N LEU A 8 -54.57 46.23 -35.92
CA LEU A 8 -53.61 47.18 -35.32
C LEU A 8 -53.71 46.93 -33.79
N ASN A 9 -52.56 46.90 -33.10
CA ASN A 9 -52.32 47.13 -31.66
C ASN A 9 -53.12 46.42 -30.55
N ALA A 10 -52.41 45.63 -29.70
CA ALA A 10 -52.53 45.71 -28.24
C ALA A 10 -51.39 44.97 -27.49
N LEU A 11 -50.63 45.76 -26.70
CA LEU A 11 -49.91 45.44 -25.45
C LEU A 11 -48.66 44.52 -25.43
N LEU A 12 -47.52 45.18 -25.18
CA LEU A 12 -46.45 44.72 -24.28
C LEU A 12 -47.02 44.23 -22.93
N LEU A 13 -46.60 43.06 -22.44
CA LEU A 13 -46.10 42.84 -21.06
C LEU A 13 -45.71 41.36 -20.81
N ALA A 14 -44.47 41.20 -20.33
CA ALA A 14 -43.98 40.17 -19.40
C ALA A 14 -44.01 38.67 -19.80
N GLY A 15 -42.80 38.09 -19.89
CA GLY A 15 -42.61 36.64 -19.97
C GLY A 15 -41.16 36.17 -19.89
N LEU A 16 -40.31 36.83 -19.12
CA LEU A 16 -38.99 36.31 -18.73
C LEU A 16 -39.20 35.29 -17.60
N ALA A 17 -39.51 34.04 -17.97
CA ALA A 17 -39.69 32.93 -17.04
C ALA A 17 -38.58 31.88 -17.24
N GLY A 18 -37.53 32.03 -16.44
CA GLY A 18 -36.81 30.95 -15.76
C GLY A 18 -36.33 29.76 -16.60
N LEU A 19 -35.17 29.91 -17.23
CA LEU A 19 -34.22 28.80 -17.39
C LEU A 19 -33.56 28.51 -16.03
N PHE A 20 -34.30 27.91 -15.09
CA PHE A 20 -33.68 27.23 -13.95
C PHE A 20 -33.30 25.83 -14.40
N GLY A 21 -32.06 25.68 -14.83
CA GLY A 21 -31.44 24.38 -15.04
C GLY A 21 -31.38 23.62 -13.72
N GLY A 22 -32.34 22.72 -13.50
CA GLY A 22 -32.25 21.74 -12.43
C GLY A 22 -31.03 20.85 -12.68
N VAL A 23 -30.02 20.95 -11.82
CA VAL A 23 -28.95 19.96 -11.77
C VAL A 23 -29.61 18.61 -11.46
N PRO A 24 -29.34 17.53 -12.22
CA PRO A 24 -29.98 16.24 -11.99
C PRO A 24 -29.70 15.75 -10.56
N VAL A 25 -30.72 15.24 -9.87
CA VAL A 25 -30.68 14.77 -8.46
C VAL A 25 -29.48 13.83 -8.20
N ALA A 26 -29.16 12.95 -9.16
CA ALA A 26 -28.00 12.05 -9.06
C ALA A 26 -26.64 12.77 -8.98
N ALA A 27 -26.50 13.94 -9.58
CA ALA A 27 -25.29 14.76 -9.50
C ALA A 27 -25.20 15.53 -8.17
N GLN A 28 -26.34 15.91 -7.59
CA GLN A 28 -26.39 16.53 -6.25
C GLN A 28 -26.04 15.52 -5.15
N ASP A 29 -26.53 14.29 -5.25
CA ASP A 29 -26.21 13.23 -4.28
C ASP A 29 -24.72 12.83 -4.33
N ALA A 30 -24.13 12.78 -5.53
CA ALA A 30 -22.71 12.49 -5.71
C ALA A 30 -21.80 13.60 -5.16
N ASP A 31 -22.20 14.87 -5.31
CA ASP A 31 -21.48 16.02 -4.75
C ASP A 31 -21.52 16.01 -3.21
N LEU A 32 -22.68 15.72 -2.61
CA LEU A 32 -22.81 15.58 -1.16
C LEU A 32 -21.97 14.42 -0.60
N GLU A 33 -21.93 13.28 -1.29
CA GLU A 33 -21.07 12.16 -0.89
C GLU A 33 -19.59 12.57 -0.90
N LEU A 34 -19.14 13.26 -1.95
CA LEU A 34 -17.75 13.72 -2.07
C LEU A 34 -17.38 14.73 -0.99
N GLN A 35 -18.27 15.68 -0.70
CA GLN A 35 -18.11 16.65 0.39
C GLN A 35 -18.05 15.93 1.75
N GLY A 36 -18.95 14.98 1.99
CA GLY A 36 -18.97 14.16 3.19
C GLY A 36 -17.72 13.32 3.37
N LYS A 37 -17.18 12.77 2.28
CA LYS A 37 -15.92 12.02 2.25
C LYS A 37 -14.74 12.88 2.69
N ARG A 38 -14.63 14.10 2.15
CA ARG A 38 -13.57 15.06 2.52
C ARG A 38 -13.69 15.51 3.97
N LEU A 39 -14.91 15.73 4.47
CA LEU A 39 -15.15 16.04 5.88
C LEU A 39 -14.73 14.87 6.77
N TYR A 40 -15.14 13.65 6.43
CA TYR A 40 -14.86 12.45 7.20
C TYR A 40 -13.36 12.11 7.26
N ARG A 41 -12.68 12.15 6.11
CA ARG A 41 -11.28 11.71 5.97
C ARG A 41 -10.27 12.81 6.31
N ASP A 42 -10.54 14.03 5.87
CA ASP A 42 -9.55 15.12 5.87
C ASP A 42 -9.94 16.26 6.81
N GLY A 43 -11.16 16.24 7.36
CA GLY A 43 -11.68 17.29 8.23
C GLY A 43 -11.91 18.60 7.48
N ILE A 44 -12.35 18.54 6.23
CA ILE A 44 -12.62 19.72 5.38
C ILE A 44 -14.13 19.84 5.18
N LEU A 45 -14.71 20.98 5.55
CA LEU A 45 -16.13 21.29 5.39
C LEU A 45 -16.51 21.46 3.91
N PRO A 46 -17.82 21.39 3.56
CA PRO A 46 -18.31 21.75 2.21
C PRO A 46 -17.85 23.13 1.74
N SER A 47 -17.68 24.09 2.67
CA SER A 47 -17.15 25.43 2.40
C SER A 47 -15.67 25.45 1.98
N GLY A 48 -14.94 24.34 2.16
CA GLY A 48 -13.49 24.24 2.00
C GLY A 48 -12.71 24.62 3.26
N GLU A 49 -13.36 25.13 4.30
CA GLU A 49 -12.69 25.46 5.56
C GLU A 49 -12.39 24.20 6.39
N PRO A 50 -11.30 24.19 7.18
CA PRO A 50 -11.03 23.09 8.10
C PRO A 50 -12.06 23.03 9.23
N VAL A 51 -12.63 21.85 9.49
CA VAL A 51 -13.58 21.60 10.57
C VAL A 51 -12.96 21.90 11.94
N VAL A 52 -13.76 22.40 12.87
CA VAL A 52 -13.36 22.65 14.26
C VAL A 52 -14.13 21.71 15.18
N ALA A 53 -13.42 21.07 16.10
CA ALA A 53 -14.03 20.23 17.11
C ALA A 53 -13.41 20.43 18.49
N THR A 54 -14.21 20.29 19.54
CA THR A 54 -13.80 20.41 20.94
C THR A 54 -13.79 19.05 21.61
N VAL A 55 -12.67 18.68 22.23
CA VAL A 55 -12.54 17.44 23.02
C VAL A 55 -12.62 17.72 24.53
N ALA A 56 -12.58 16.67 25.35
CA ALA A 56 -12.55 16.80 26.81
C ALA A 56 -11.50 17.82 27.29
N GLY A 57 -11.86 18.64 28.28
CA GLY A 57 -11.02 19.72 28.80
C GLY A 57 -11.05 21.01 27.97
N GLY A 58 -11.90 21.10 26.94
CA GLY A 58 -12.10 22.33 26.16
C GLY A 58 -11.05 22.56 25.07
N VAL A 59 -10.15 21.61 24.85
CA VAL A 59 -9.12 21.68 23.81
C VAL A 59 -9.78 21.65 22.44
N GLN A 60 -9.41 22.59 21.57
CA GLN A 60 -9.87 22.63 20.18
C GLN A 60 -8.89 21.92 19.25
N THR A 61 -9.44 21.15 18.32
CA THR A 61 -8.73 20.49 17.23
C THR A 61 -9.30 21.00 15.90
N ARG A 62 -8.47 21.06 14.86
CA ARG A 62 -8.84 21.63 13.57
C ARG A 62 -8.37 20.78 12.39
N GLY A 63 -9.17 20.76 11.32
CA GLY A 63 -8.83 20.11 10.06
C GLY A 63 -8.62 18.61 10.24
N ARG A 64 -7.53 18.09 9.67
CA ARG A 64 -7.21 16.65 9.71
C ARG A 64 -7.08 16.05 11.11
N GLN A 65 -6.70 16.84 12.12
CA GLN A 65 -6.67 16.37 13.52
C GLN A 65 -8.08 16.13 14.10
N ALA A 66 -9.08 16.86 13.58
CA ALA A 66 -10.48 16.70 13.96
C ALA A 66 -11.25 15.72 13.06
N ALA A 67 -10.64 15.21 11.98
CA ALA A 67 -11.30 14.31 11.03
C ALA A 67 -11.83 13.04 11.71
N CYS A 68 -13.05 12.64 11.36
CA CYS A 68 -13.72 11.48 11.95
C CYS A 68 -12.91 10.18 11.76
N ALA A 69 -12.24 10.04 10.61
CA ALA A 69 -11.41 8.87 10.28
C ALA A 69 -10.22 8.67 11.23
N THR A 70 -9.79 9.69 11.98
CA THR A 70 -8.72 9.57 12.98
C THR A 70 -9.10 8.57 14.09
N CYS A 71 -10.37 8.53 14.48
CA CYS A 71 -10.87 7.59 15.49
C CYS A 71 -11.65 6.43 14.85
N HIS A 72 -12.50 6.71 13.87
CA HIS A 72 -13.40 5.72 13.26
C HIS A 72 -12.78 4.94 12.10
N ARG A 73 -11.53 5.24 11.73
CA ARG A 73 -10.78 4.66 10.61
C ARG A 73 -11.43 4.95 9.26
N LYS A 74 -10.78 4.63 8.14
CA LYS A 74 -11.32 4.98 6.81
C LYS A 74 -12.52 4.10 6.44
N SER A 75 -12.53 2.85 6.90
CA SER A 75 -13.66 1.93 6.74
C SER A 75 -14.94 2.38 7.45
N GLY A 76 -14.80 3.20 8.49
CA GLY A 76 -15.90 3.56 9.39
C GLY A 76 -16.33 2.44 10.33
N LEU A 77 -15.61 1.31 10.37
CA LEU A 77 -15.93 0.19 11.28
C LEU A 77 -15.32 0.37 12.67
N GLY A 78 -14.55 1.43 12.88
CA GLY A 78 -13.95 1.77 14.17
C GLY A 78 -12.77 0.85 14.54
N ALA A 79 -12.27 1.07 15.75
CA ALA A 79 -11.16 0.33 16.35
C ALA A 79 -11.40 0.18 17.86
N ALA A 80 -10.56 -0.61 18.52
CA ALA A 80 -10.55 -0.73 19.97
C ALA A 80 -9.11 -0.55 20.49
N GLU A 81 -8.95 0.27 21.52
CA GLU A 81 -7.68 0.53 22.19
C GLU A 81 -7.89 0.45 23.71
N GLY A 82 -7.38 -0.62 24.33
CA GLY A 82 -7.63 -0.94 25.73
C GLY A 82 -9.14 -1.13 26.00
N GLN A 83 -9.69 -0.32 26.91
CA GLN A 83 -11.12 -0.31 27.24
C GLN A 83 -11.94 0.66 26.35
N ASN A 84 -11.26 1.46 25.51
CA ASN A 84 -11.93 2.41 24.63
C ASN A 84 -12.32 1.70 23.33
N VAL A 85 -13.62 1.60 23.08
CA VAL A 85 -14.17 1.01 21.86
C VAL A 85 -14.79 2.13 21.02
N ILE A 86 -14.18 2.39 19.86
CA ILE A 86 -14.75 3.29 18.86
C ILE A 86 -15.78 2.49 18.05
N ARG A 87 -17.03 2.96 18.06
CA ARG A 87 -18.14 2.25 17.43
C ARG A 87 -18.10 2.35 15.90
N PRO A 88 -18.59 1.33 15.18
CA PRO A 88 -18.77 1.40 13.74
C PRO A 88 -19.88 2.40 13.38
N LEU A 89 -19.66 3.16 12.32
CA LEU A 89 -20.58 4.14 11.72
C LEU A 89 -21.17 3.64 10.38
N THR A 90 -20.50 2.69 9.73
CA THR A 90 -20.82 2.22 8.37
C THR A 90 -21.46 0.82 8.36
N VAL A 91 -22.17 0.47 9.43
CA VAL A 91 -22.93 -0.79 9.52
C VAL A 91 -24.37 -0.58 9.02
N PRO A 92 -24.94 -1.49 8.20
CA PRO A 92 -26.33 -1.35 7.78
C PRO A 92 -27.30 -1.32 8.96
N GLY A 93 -28.22 -0.36 8.89
CA GLY A 93 -29.17 -0.08 9.96
C GLY A 93 -28.67 0.90 11.01
N PHE A 94 -27.52 1.59 10.80
CA PHE A 94 -27.03 2.68 11.65
C PHE A 94 -27.93 3.93 11.60
N PHE A 95 -28.50 4.23 10.42
CA PHE A 95 -29.50 5.29 10.28
C PHE A 95 -30.92 4.70 10.27
N ALA A 96 -31.87 5.44 10.83
CA ALA A 96 -33.27 5.06 10.82
C ALA A 96 -33.78 4.89 9.37
N GLY A 97 -34.60 3.87 9.14
CA GLY A 97 -35.11 3.52 7.81
C GLY A 97 -34.15 2.72 6.92
N GLN A 98 -32.91 2.46 7.36
CA GLN A 98 -32.04 1.51 6.68
C GLN A 98 -32.34 0.09 7.15
N GLU A 99 -32.80 -0.77 6.24
CA GLU A 99 -32.88 -2.21 6.51
C GLU A 99 -31.48 -2.83 6.58
N ASN A 100 -31.30 -3.77 7.50
CA ASN A 100 -30.09 -4.58 7.56
C ASN A 100 -30.21 -5.74 6.56
N THR A 101 -29.97 -5.44 5.29
CA THR A 101 -30.21 -6.37 4.17
C THR A 101 -29.08 -7.38 3.96
N ARG A 102 -27.91 -7.20 4.60
CA ARG A 102 -26.72 -8.03 4.36
C ARG A 102 -26.35 -8.80 5.63
N ARG A 103 -25.97 -10.08 5.48
CA ARG A 103 -25.41 -10.94 6.54
C ARG A 103 -24.00 -10.52 6.94
N TYR A 104 -23.78 -9.23 7.18
CA TYR A 104 -22.54 -8.74 7.75
C TYR A 104 -22.36 -9.33 9.15
N ALA A 105 -21.27 -10.07 9.36
CA ALA A 105 -20.99 -10.54 10.71
C ALA A 105 -20.65 -9.33 11.56
N ARG A 106 -21.34 -9.21 12.69
CA ARG A 106 -21.11 -8.10 13.61
C ARG A 106 -19.78 -8.32 14.33
N PRO A 107 -18.95 -7.29 14.55
CA PRO A 107 -17.77 -7.43 15.41
C PRO A 107 -18.21 -7.95 16.79
N ARG A 108 -17.53 -8.97 17.33
CA ARG A 108 -17.94 -9.67 18.56
C ARG A 108 -18.12 -8.76 19.78
N PHE A 109 -17.48 -7.60 19.79
CA PHE A 109 -17.52 -6.61 20.87
C PHE A 109 -18.67 -5.58 20.73
N VAL A 110 -19.41 -5.57 19.61
CA VAL A 110 -20.51 -4.62 19.39
C VAL A 110 -21.85 -5.31 19.66
N ARG A 111 -22.41 -5.11 20.85
CA ARG A 111 -23.86 -5.30 21.05
C ARG A 111 -24.58 -4.11 20.42
N VAL A 112 -24.94 -4.22 19.14
CA VAL A 112 -25.81 -3.24 18.48
C VAL A 112 -27.20 -3.37 19.14
N ARG A 113 -27.43 -2.68 20.27
CA ARG A 113 -28.77 -2.12 20.51
C ARG A 113 -29.10 -1.36 19.24
N GLN A 114 -30.27 -1.58 18.64
CA GLN A 114 -30.68 -0.99 17.36
C GLN A 114 -30.26 0.50 17.30
N LEU A 115 -29.13 0.79 16.65
CA LEU A 115 -28.61 2.14 16.52
C LEU A 115 -29.34 2.72 15.32
N GLN A 116 -30.55 3.26 15.50
CA GLN A 116 -31.33 3.84 14.40
C GLN A 116 -31.30 5.36 14.52
N TYR A 117 -30.15 5.96 14.21
CA TYR A 117 -30.01 7.41 14.29
C TYR A 117 -30.93 8.09 13.25
N THR A 118 -31.85 8.95 13.73
CA THR A 118 -32.54 9.93 12.87
C THR A 118 -31.60 11.09 12.55
N ASP A 119 -32.00 11.99 11.63
CA ASP A 119 -31.21 13.19 11.33
C ASP A 119 -30.96 14.03 12.59
N GLU A 120 -32.00 14.24 13.39
CA GLU A 120 -31.94 15.03 14.61
C GLU A 120 -31.06 14.36 15.67
N ALA A 121 -31.15 13.03 15.80
CA ALA A 121 -30.32 12.30 16.75
C ALA A 121 -28.84 12.29 16.33
N PHE A 122 -28.56 12.23 15.03
CA PHE A 122 -27.20 12.26 14.49
C PHE A 122 -26.57 13.65 14.65
N ASP A 123 -27.34 14.71 14.37
CA ASP A 123 -26.94 16.09 14.60
C ASP A 123 -26.55 16.35 16.07
N ARG A 124 -27.42 15.96 17.02
CA ARG A 124 -27.12 16.06 18.46
C ARG A 124 -25.90 15.24 18.88
N ALA A 125 -25.71 14.06 18.29
CA ALA A 125 -24.53 13.24 18.59
C ALA A 125 -23.22 13.93 18.21
N LEU A 126 -23.19 14.64 17.08
CA LEU A 126 -22.00 15.33 16.60
C LEU A 126 -21.78 16.68 17.30
N ARG A 127 -22.83 17.46 17.53
CA ARG A 127 -22.72 18.82 18.10
C ARG A 127 -22.67 18.82 19.63
N GLU A 128 -23.53 18.04 20.26
CA GLU A 128 -23.76 18.07 21.71
C GLU A 128 -23.05 16.90 22.42
N GLY A 129 -22.73 15.84 21.67
CA GLY A 129 -22.17 14.61 22.22
C GLY A 129 -23.23 13.77 22.95
N ALA A 130 -24.46 13.76 22.45
CA ALA A 130 -25.59 13.00 23.01
C ALA A 130 -25.97 11.81 22.10
N SER A 131 -26.07 10.60 22.65
CA SER A 131 -26.52 9.42 21.92
C SER A 131 -28.02 9.45 21.59
N ILE A 132 -28.48 8.46 20.82
CA ILE A 132 -29.90 8.27 20.46
C ILE A 132 -30.84 8.22 21.69
N ASP A 133 -30.39 7.63 22.81
CA ASP A 133 -31.11 7.53 24.07
C ASP A 133 -30.82 8.69 25.04
N GLY A 134 -30.18 9.76 24.57
CA GLY A 134 -29.89 10.97 25.34
C GLY A 134 -28.72 10.85 26.32
N ARG A 135 -27.96 9.75 26.30
CA ARG A 135 -26.78 9.59 27.15
C ARG A 135 -25.59 10.36 26.57
N THR A 136 -24.76 10.92 27.44
CA THR A 136 -23.51 11.54 27.02
C THR A 136 -22.56 10.51 26.41
N LEU A 137 -21.99 10.85 25.27
CA LEU A 137 -20.98 10.05 24.57
C LEU A 137 -19.66 10.06 25.35
N ASN A 138 -18.75 9.14 24.99
CA ASN A 138 -17.43 9.11 25.61
C ASN A 138 -16.75 10.48 25.44
N PRO A 139 -16.13 11.07 26.48
CA PRO A 139 -15.50 12.40 26.41
C PRO A 139 -14.39 12.53 25.35
N LEU A 140 -13.83 11.41 24.88
CA LEU A 140 -12.87 11.37 23.78
C LEU A 140 -13.53 11.65 22.41
N MET A 141 -14.85 11.46 22.27
CA MET A 141 -15.57 11.80 21.06
C MET A 141 -15.72 13.33 20.98
N PRO A 142 -15.16 13.99 19.93
CA PRO A 142 -15.21 15.44 19.82
C PRO A 142 -16.64 15.97 19.58
N ARG A 143 -16.90 17.20 20.03
CA ARG A 143 -18.08 18.00 19.68
C ARG A 143 -17.75 18.93 18.53
N TYR A 144 -18.50 18.85 17.44
CA TYR A 144 -18.15 19.49 16.18
C TYR A 144 -18.94 20.77 15.91
N GLN A 145 -18.26 21.77 15.34
CA GLN A 145 -18.87 22.94 14.72
C GLN A 145 -19.18 22.64 13.26
N LEU A 146 -20.32 22.00 13.02
CA LEU A 146 -20.82 21.71 11.66
C LEU A 146 -21.96 22.68 11.32
N ASP A 147 -22.41 22.74 10.08
CA ASP A 147 -23.71 23.30 9.71
C ASP A 147 -24.63 22.17 9.22
N THR A 148 -25.86 22.48 8.85
CA THR A 148 -26.82 21.48 8.36
C THR A 148 -26.33 20.81 7.08
N GLN A 149 -25.67 21.56 6.19
CA GLN A 149 -25.13 21.03 4.93
C GLN A 149 -24.02 20.01 5.19
N ALA A 150 -23.09 20.31 6.08
CA ALA A 150 -21.98 19.42 6.45
C ALA A 150 -22.48 18.11 7.07
N ILE A 151 -23.54 18.17 7.89
CA ILE A 151 -24.13 16.97 8.50
C ILE A 151 -24.85 16.12 7.45
N ALA A 152 -25.61 16.74 6.54
CA ALA A 152 -26.24 16.05 5.43
C ALA A 152 -25.19 15.37 4.52
N ALA A 153 -24.11 16.07 4.18
CA ALA A 153 -23.01 15.53 3.39
C ALA A 153 -22.34 14.33 4.10
N LEU A 154 -22.04 14.46 5.40
CA LEU A 154 -21.46 13.37 6.19
C LEU A 154 -22.38 12.15 6.26
N ARG A 155 -23.69 12.35 6.45
CA ARG A 155 -24.68 11.28 6.44
C ARG A 155 -24.75 10.59 5.08
N ALA A 156 -24.75 11.35 3.98
CA ALA A 156 -24.74 10.81 2.62
C ALA A 156 -23.50 9.91 2.41
N TYR A 157 -22.32 10.39 2.80
CA TYR A 157 -21.09 9.60 2.74
C TYR A 157 -21.17 8.30 3.56
N LEU A 158 -21.49 8.38 4.86
CA LEU A 158 -21.55 7.19 5.72
C LEU A 158 -22.59 6.16 5.23
N THR A 159 -23.73 6.64 4.72
CA THR A 159 -24.75 5.79 4.10
C THR A 159 -24.23 5.11 2.85
N SER A 160 -23.53 5.85 1.98
CA SER A 160 -22.94 5.29 0.76
C SER A 160 -21.94 4.18 1.09
N VAL A 161 -21.06 4.38 2.08
CA VAL A 161 -20.06 3.37 2.48
C VAL A 161 -20.73 2.14 3.10
N ALA A 162 -21.78 2.33 3.90
CA ALA A 162 -22.50 1.23 4.53
C ALA A 162 -23.26 0.34 3.52
N LEU A 163 -23.79 0.93 2.46
CA LEU A 163 -24.71 0.25 1.54
C LEU A 163 -24.08 -0.12 0.19
N ARG A 164 -22.99 0.51 -0.23
CA ARG A 164 -22.34 0.21 -1.51
C ARG A 164 -21.77 -1.23 -1.51
N PRO A 165 -22.00 -2.04 -2.54
CA PRO A 165 -21.29 -3.31 -2.70
C PRO A 165 -19.79 -3.08 -2.84
N ALA A 166 -18.97 -3.96 -2.27
CA ALA A 166 -17.52 -3.88 -2.48
C ALA A 166 -17.19 -4.21 -3.95
N PRO A 167 -16.38 -3.38 -4.64
CA PRO A 167 -15.90 -3.70 -5.98
C PRO A 167 -15.26 -5.09 -6.03
N GLY A 168 -15.54 -5.85 -7.08
CA GLY A 168 -14.97 -7.19 -7.26
C GLY A 168 -15.44 -8.27 -6.27
N VAL A 169 -16.47 -8.02 -5.46
CA VAL A 169 -17.07 -9.04 -4.59
C VAL A 169 -18.49 -9.34 -5.05
N THR A 170 -18.76 -10.60 -5.36
CA THR A 170 -20.11 -11.10 -5.65
C THR A 170 -20.59 -12.01 -4.51
N ASP A 171 -21.77 -12.62 -4.64
CA ASP A 171 -22.24 -13.59 -3.65
C ASP A 171 -21.42 -14.89 -3.63
N THR A 172 -20.67 -15.17 -4.71
CA THR A 172 -19.99 -16.46 -4.91
C THR A 172 -18.48 -16.33 -5.12
N ASP A 173 -18.01 -15.16 -5.52
CA ASP A 173 -16.62 -14.94 -5.94
C ASP A 173 -16.06 -13.63 -5.36
N ILE A 174 -14.76 -13.64 -5.09
CA ILE A 174 -13.95 -12.44 -4.88
C ILE A 174 -12.92 -12.40 -6.01
N HIS A 175 -12.95 -11.32 -6.77
CA HIS A 175 -12.04 -11.06 -7.87
C HIS A 175 -10.82 -10.29 -7.39
N PHE A 176 -9.64 -10.81 -7.72
CA PHE A 176 -8.35 -10.20 -7.49
C PHE A 176 -7.66 -9.94 -8.81
N ALA A 177 -6.77 -8.95 -8.86
CA ALA A 177 -5.83 -8.80 -9.96
C ALA A 177 -4.40 -9.07 -9.48
N THR A 178 -3.51 -9.40 -10.40
CA THR A 178 -2.06 -9.23 -10.21
C THR A 178 -1.52 -8.48 -11.41
N ILE A 179 -0.68 -7.48 -11.17
CA ILE A 179 -0.18 -6.59 -12.23
C ILE A 179 1.26 -6.98 -12.57
N ILE A 180 1.52 -7.23 -13.85
CA ILE A 180 2.84 -7.57 -14.36
C ILE A 180 3.28 -6.47 -15.32
N ALA A 181 4.29 -5.71 -14.92
CA ALA A 181 4.93 -4.71 -15.76
C ALA A 181 5.88 -5.38 -16.78
N PRO A 182 6.08 -4.77 -17.97
CA PRO A 182 6.95 -5.33 -19.01
C PRO A 182 8.43 -5.39 -18.61
N ASP A 183 8.85 -4.60 -17.62
CA ASP A 183 10.21 -4.58 -17.08
C ASP A 183 10.42 -5.55 -15.91
N ALA A 184 9.43 -6.37 -15.59
CA ALA A 184 9.56 -7.42 -14.58
C ALA A 184 10.59 -8.47 -14.99
N GLU A 185 11.51 -8.80 -14.08
CA GLU A 185 12.46 -9.89 -14.31
C GLU A 185 11.72 -11.21 -14.58
N PRO A 186 12.06 -11.99 -15.63
CA PRO A 186 11.31 -13.18 -16.01
C PRO A 186 11.10 -14.20 -14.88
N ARG A 187 12.14 -14.42 -14.06
CA ARG A 187 12.07 -15.35 -12.92
C ARG A 187 11.18 -14.84 -11.79
N VAL A 188 11.15 -13.52 -11.56
CA VAL A 188 10.26 -12.88 -10.59
C VAL A 188 8.81 -12.98 -11.08
N ARG A 189 8.55 -12.65 -12.35
CA ARG A 189 7.23 -12.82 -12.98
C ARG A 189 6.70 -14.24 -12.82
N GLU A 190 7.50 -15.24 -13.21
CA GLU A 190 7.09 -16.64 -13.13
C GLU A 190 6.81 -17.07 -11.68
N ALA A 191 7.71 -16.74 -10.75
CA ALA A 191 7.54 -17.02 -9.33
C ALA A 191 6.23 -16.44 -8.78
N THR A 192 5.95 -15.15 -9.07
CA THR A 192 4.72 -14.48 -8.63
C THR A 192 3.48 -15.17 -9.17
N LEU A 193 3.42 -15.44 -10.48
CA LEU A 193 2.23 -16.04 -11.09
C LEU A 193 1.99 -17.47 -10.60
N ARG A 194 3.03 -18.29 -10.45
CA ARG A 194 2.90 -19.68 -9.99
C ARG A 194 2.43 -19.76 -8.55
N VAL A 195 2.98 -18.93 -7.66
CA VAL A 195 2.55 -18.89 -6.25
C VAL A 195 1.11 -18.39 -6.12
N LEU A 196 0.72 -17.32 -6.82
CA LEU A 196 -0.65 -16.81 -6.76
C LEU A 196 -1.66 -17.84 -7.30
N THR A 197 -1.35 -18.48 -8.43
CA THR A 197 -2.21 -19.54 -9.01
C THR A 197 -2.40 -20.68 -8.01
N ALA A 198 -1.30 -21.18 -7.42
CA ALA A 198 -1.38 -22.25 -6.43
C ALA A 198 -2.11 -21.85 -5.14
N MET A 199 -2.01 -20.58 -4.72
CA MET A 199 -2.76 -20.05 -3.56
C MET A 199 -4.26 -20.04 -3.84
N VAL A 200 -4.67 -19.55 -5.02
CA VAL A 200 -6.06 -19.55 -5.46
C VAL A 200 -6.60 -20.97 -5.57
N ASP A 201 -5.85 -21.89 -6.18
CA ASP A 201 -6.23 -23.30 -6.30
C ASP A 201 -6.36 -23.97 -4.93
N THR A 202 -5.44 -23.68 -4.00
CA THR A 202 -5.48 -24.19 -2.63
C THR A 202 -6.73 -23.72 -1.90
N HIS A 203 -6.99 -22.41 -1.96
CA HIS A 203 -8.16 -21.78 -1.36
C HIS A 203 -9.45 -22.40 -1.92
N ASN A 204 -9.54 -22.49 -3.25
CA ASN A 204 -10.71 -22.98 -3.94
C ASN A 204 -10.89 -24.50 -3.78
N ALA A 205 -9.84 -25.28 -3.62
CA ALA A 205 -9.97 -26.70 -3.28
C ALA A 205 -10.67 -26.90 -1.93
N GLY A 206 -10.36 -26.05 -0.94
CA GLY A 206 -11.06 -26.02 0.36
C GLY A 206 -12.55 -25.66 0.24
N THR A 207 -12.94 -24.83 -0.73
CA THR A 207 -14.35 -24.43 -0.94
C THR A 207 -15.29 -25.60 -1.25
N ARG A 208 -14.79 -26.68 -1.86
CA ARG A 208 -15.61 -27.86 -2.20
C ARG A 208 -16.10 -28.59 -0.95
N SER A 209 -15.27 -28.68 0.07
CA SER A 209 -15.64 -29.29 1.35
C SER A 209 -16.60 -28.41 2.14
N GLU A 210 -16.41 -27.08 2.12
CA GLU A 210 -17.29 -26.14 2.83
C GLU A 210 -18.67 -25.98 2.17
N SER A 211 -18.73 -25.93 0.83
CA SER A 211 -20.01 -25.92 0.11
C SER A 211 -20.85 -27.16 0.41
N HIS A 212 -20.23 -28.33 0.54
CA HIS A 212 -20.90 -29.55 0.97
C HIS A 212 -21.38 -29.48 2.42
N ARG A 213 -20.61 -28.88 3.34
CA ARG A 213 -21.03 -28.68 4.75
C ARG A 213 -22.19 -27.69 4.88
N ARG A 214 -22.21 -26.62 4.07
CA ARG A 214 -23.32 -25.67 3.98
C ARG A 214 -24.60 -26.33 3.47
N GLN A 215 -24.49 -27.16 2.42
CA GLN A 215 -25.62 -27.95 1.92
C GLN A 215 -26.14 -28.97 2.95
N ALA A 216 -25.23 -29.53 3.76
CA ALA A 216 -25.59 -30.45 4.85
C ALA A 216 -26.13 -29.74 6.11
N GLY A 217 -26.17 -28.40 6.16
CA GLY A 217 -26.69 -27.64 7.31
C GLY A 217 -25.84 -27.70 8.58
N ILE A 218 -24.56 -28.11 8.46
CA ILE A 218 -23.67 -28.37 9.61
C ILE A 218 -22.94 -27.09 10.08
N GLU A 219 -22.99 -26.00 9.32
CA GLU A 219 -22.25 -24.78 9.65
C GLU A 219 -22.94 -23.89 10.69
N SER A 220 -22.22 -23.65 11.79
CA SER A 220 -22.43 -22.59 12.78
C SER A 220 -21.61 -21.31 12.48
N MET A 221 -20.86 -21.28 11.38
CA MET A 221 -19.98 -20.16 11.01
C MET A 221 -20.76 -19.08 10.25
N HIS A 222 -20.74 -17.85 10.77
CA HIS A 222 -21.44 -16.68 10.24
C HIS A 222 -20.72 -15.99 9.07
N VAL A 223 -19.82 -16.68 8.35
CA VAL A 223 -19.02 -16.11 7.25
C VAL A 223 -19.36 -16.83 5.96
N ASP A 224 -19.75 -16.09 4.92
CA ASP A 224 -20.07 -16.66 3.62
C ASP A 224 -18.77 -16.93 2.85
N TRP A 225 -18.51 -18.20 2.57
CA TRP A 225 -17.36 -18.59 1.78
C TRP A 225 -17.53 -18.25 0.31
N ARG A 226 -16.49 -17.67 -0.31
CA ARG A 226 -16.47 -17.22 -1.71
C ARG A 226 -15.23 -17.75 -2.39
N ARG A 227 -15.34 -18.18 -3.65
CA ARG A 227 -14.17 -18.59 -4.44
C ARG A 227 -13.30 -17.38 -4.77
N TRP A 228 -12.01 -17.61 -4.95
CA TRP A 228 -11.09 -16.59 -5.43
C TRP A 228 -10.93 -16.72 -6.93
N THR A 229 -11.03 -15.59 -7.63
CA THR A 229 -10.74 -15.49 -9.06
C THR A 229 -9.58 -14.52 -9.24
N LEU A 230 -8.49 -14.95 -9.87
CA LEU A 230 -7.33 -14.12 -10.14
C LEU A 230 -7.29 -13.71 -11.62
N HIS A 231 -7.18 -12.41 -11.86
CA HIS A 231 -6.99 -11.81 -13.17
C HIS A 231 -5.54 -11.37 -13.31
N VAL A 232 -4.86 -11.78 -14.38
CA VAL A 232 -3.51 -11.30 -14.68
C VAL A 232 -3.63 -10.07 -15.58
N TRP A 233 -3.21 -8.91 -15.07
CA TRP A 233 -3.17 -7.66 -15.83
C TRP A 233 -1.74 -7.44 -16.32
N GLU A 234 -1.49 -7.90 -17.55
CA GLU A 234 -0.19 -7.71 -18.20
C GLU A 234 -0.16 -6.35 -18.90
N LEU A 235 0.86 -5.55 -18.55
CA LEU A 235 1.11 -4.25 -19.15
C LEU A 235 2.08 -4.39 -20.31
N THR A 236 1.91 -3.54 -21.30
CA THR A 236 2.76 -3.51 -22.51
C THR A 236 3.19 -2.08 -22.82
N GLY A 237 4.27 -1.94 -23.58
CA GLY A 237 4.80 -0.63 -23.99
C GLY A 237 5.37 0.19 -22.83
N GLY A 238 5.59 1.49 -23.07
CA GLY A 238 6.18 2.39 -22.09
C GLY A 238 5.21 2.77 -20.95
N PRO A 239 5.75 3.16 -19.77
CA PRO A 239 4.99 3.57 -18.58
C PRO A 239 3.86 4.57 -18.83
N GLU A 240 4.01 5.45 -19.82
CA GLU A 240 3.02 6.46 -20.21
C GLU A 240 1.70 5.87 -20.69
N THR A 241 1.70 4.62 -21.16
CA THR A 241 0.51 3.93 -21.65
C THR A 241 -0.21 3.10 -20.58
N TRP A 242 0.44 2.85 -19.43
CA TRP A 242 -0.04 1.88 -18.45
C TRP A 242 -1.31 2.34 -17.74
N GLN A 243 -1.48 3.64 -17.50
CA GLN A 243 -2.68 4.18 -16.86
C GLN A 243 -3.96 3.82 -17.63
N ALA A 244 -3.96 4.06 -18.95
CA ALA A 244 -5.11 3.75 -19.79
C ALA A 244 -5.36 2.23 -19.91
N GLN A 245 -4.30 1.41 -19.84
CA GLN A 245 -4.45 -0.06 -19.81
C GLN A 245 -5.08 -0.54 -18.50
N LEU A 246 -4.60 -0.05 -17.36
CA LEU A 246 -5.12 -0.40 -16.04
C LEU A 246 -6.57 0.07 -15.85
N ASP A 247 -6.92 1.28 -16.28
CA ASP A 247 -8.30 1.76 -16.26
C ASP A 247 -9.21 0.87 -17.14
N ARG A 248 -8.72 0.40 -18.29
CA ARG A 248 -9.46 -0.54 -19.15
C ARG A 248 -9.66 -1.90 -18.48
N TYR A 249 -8.62 -2.45 -17.85
CA TYR A 249 -8.72 -3.71 -17.12
C TYR A 249 -9.73 -3.62 -15.98
N LEU A 250 -9.64 -2.56 -15.15
CA LEU A 250 -10.56 -2.33 -14.04
C LEU A 250 -12.00 -2.09 -14.52
N GLY A 251 -12.17 -1.33 -15.60
CA GLY A 251 -13.49 -1.08 -16.20
C GLY A 251 -14.13 -2.34 -16.81
N ALA A 252 -13.33 -3.25 -17.36
CA ALA A 252 -13.80 -4.52 -17.89
C ALA A 252 -14.20 -5.50 -16.78
N GLN A 253 -13.43 -5.56 -15.69
CA GLN A 253 -13.70 -6.42 -14.55
C GLN A 253 -13.19 -5.75 -13.25
N PRO A 254 -14.11 -5.22 -12.42
CA PRO A 254 -13.75 -4.72 -11.11
C PRO A 254 -13.14 -5.82 -10.24
N VAL A 255 -12.12 -5.46 -9.47
CA VAL A 255 -11.44 -6.36 -8.51
C VAL A 255 -11.47 -5.75 -7.12
N PHE A 256 -11.47 -6.61 -6.11
CA PHE A 256 -11.47 -6.21 -4.71
C PHE A 256 -10.10 -5.69 -4.28
N SER A 257 -9.02 -6.32 -4.73
CA SER A 257 -7.65 -5.85 -4.52
C SER A 257 -6.71 -6.40 -5.58
N VAL A 258 -5.55 -5.76 -5.72
CA VAL A 258 -4.39 -6.31 -6.43
C VAL A 258 -3.54 -7.09 -5.43
N LEU A 259 -3.30 -8.37 -5.73
CA LEU A 259 -2.44 -9.27 -4.98
C LEU A 259 -1.06 -9.35 -5.63
N SER A 260 -0.07 -8.86 -4.91
CA SER A 260 1.32 -8.78 -5.36
C SER A 260 1.43 -8.09 -6.73
N GLY A 261 2.36 -8.58 -7.55
CA GLY A 261 2.73 -8.02 -8.84
C GLY A 261 4.22 -8.12 -9.04
N ALA A 262 4.70 -7.78 -10.22
CA ALA A 262 6.12 -7.75 -10.53
C ALA A 262 6.43 -6.61 -11.51
N GLY A 263 7.51 -5.89 -11.26
CA GLY A 263 7.96 -4.79 -12.12
C GLY A 263 9.21 -4.08 -11.59
N GLY A 264 9.75 -3.18 -12.40
CA GLY A 264 10.83 -2.27 -12.02
C GLY A 264 10.28 -0.92 -11.55
N ASP A 265 9.94 -0.03 -12.48
CA ASP A 265 9.37 1.29 -12.16
C ASP A 265 7.88 1.17 -11.79
N TRP A 266 7.60 1.12 -10.49
CA TRP A 266 6.24 0.91 -10.01
C TRP A 266 5.40 2.19 -9.85
N ARG A 267 5.97 3.38 -10.07
CA ARG A 267 5.27 4.65 -9.86
C ARG A 267 3.93 4.76 -10.61
N PRO A 268 3.83 4.39 -11.92
CA PRO A 268 2.55 4.48 -12.62
C PRO A 268 1.48 3.56 -12.04
N VAL A 269 1.86 2.36 -11.61
CA VAL A 269 0.92 1.41 -10.98
C VAL A 269 0.50 1.91 -9.61
N HIS A 270 1.43 2.47 -8.83
CA HIS A 270 1.11 3.12 -7.57
C HIS A 270 0.07 4.23 -7.76
N ASP A 271 0.32 5.18 -8.65
CA ASP A 271 -0.58 6.31 -8.90
C ASP A 271 -1.97 5.85 -9.39
N PHE A 272 -2.03 4.75 -10.14
CA PHE A 272 -3.28 4.10 -10.49
C PHE A 272 -4.02 3.58 -9.25
N CYS A 273 -3.36 2.79 -8.41
CA CYS A 273 -3.95 2.22 -7.20
C CYS A 273 -4.45 3.31 -6.24
N GLU A 274 -3.68 4.38 -6.06
CA GLU A 274 -4.06 5.51 -5.21
C GLU A 274 -5.27 6.27 -5.78
N ARG A 275 -5.27 6.55 -7.09
CA ARG A 275 -6.40 7.24 -7.76
C ARG A 275 -7.69 6.44 -7.67
N GLN A 276 -7.60 5.12 -7.86
CA GLN A 276 -8.76 4.23 -7.85
C GLN A 276 -9.17 3.79 -6.45
N GLU A 277 -8.45 4.22 -5.40
CA GLU A 277 -8.66 3.75 -4.03
C GLU A 277 -8.63 2.20 -3.93
N LEU A 278 -7.79 1.57 -4.76
CA LEU A 278 -7.69 0.14 -4.93
C LEU A 278 -6.52 -0.41 -4.10
N PRO A 279 -6.75 -1.31 -3.13
CA PRO A 279 -5.67 -1.89 -2.35
C PRO A 279 -4.70 -2.67 -3.24
N CYS A 280 -3.44 -2.26 -3.25
CA CYS A 280 -2.37 -2.92 -4.01
C CYS A 280 -1.35 -3.50 -3.04
N LEU A 281 -1.35 -4.82 -2.90
CA LEU A 281 -0.77 -5.51 -1.75
C LEU A 281 0.55 -6.17 -2.12
N PHE A 282 1.66 -5.61 -1.63
CA PHE A 282 2.98 -6.23 -1.60
C PHE A 282 3.51 -6.69 -2.99
N PRO A 283 3.61 -5.77 -3.97
CA PRO A 283 4.22 -6.10 -5.27
C PRO A 283 5.73 -6.38 -5.11
N ASN A 284 6.27 -7.27 -5.95
CA ASN A 284 7.71 -7.55 -6.02
C ASN A 284 8.39 -6.47 -6.86
N VAL A 285 8.79 -5.40 -6.19
CA VAL A 285 9.42 -4.23 -6.81
C VAL A 285 10.56 -3.71 -5.93
N ASP A 286 11.63 -3.26 -6.56
CA ASP A 286 12.78 -2.68 -5.86
C ASP A 286 12.69 -1.16 -5.72
N LEU A 287 11.83 -0.54 -6.55
CA LEU A 287 11.57 0.90 -6.57
C LEU A 287 10.07 1.13 -6.39
N PRO A 288 9.60 1.21 -5.14
CA PRO A 288 8.19 1.49 -4.87
C PRO A 288 7.83 2.91 -5.28
N GLY A 289 6.54 3.13 -5.55
CA GLY A 289 5.97 4.47 -5.71
C GLY A 289 6.04 5.30 -4.43
N ARG A 290 5.72 6.59 -4.55
CA ARG A 290 5.77 7.53 -3.42
C ARG A 290 4.61 7.29 -2.46
N SER A 291 4.84 6.42 -1.47
CA SER A 291 3.83 6.10 -0.48
C SER A 291 3.77 7.09 0.68
N GLU A 292 2.56 7.52 1.03
CA GLU A 292 2.28 8.44 2.14
C GLU A 292 1.35 7.77 3.19
N PRO A 293 1.28 8.29 4.43
CA PRO A 293 0.34 7.78 5.40
C PRO A 293 -1.09 7.85 4.88
N GLY A 294 -1.70 6.67 4.71
CA GLY A 294 -3.05 6.55 4.18
C GLY A 294 -3.13 6.03 2.75
N SER A 295 -2.01 5.77 2.07
CA SER A 295 -2.02 5.16 0.72
C SER A 295 -2.78 3.83 0.65
N TYR A 296 -3.22 3.41 -0.53
CA TYR A 296 -3.84 2.11 -0.79
C TYR A 296 -2.82 1.04 -1.18
N THR A 297 -1.63 1.44 -1.57
CA THR A 297 -0.53 0.52 -1.88
C THR A 297 0.29 0.20 -0.64
N LEU A 298 0.47 -1.08 -0.34
CA LEU A 298 1.33 -1.57 0.73
C LEU A 298 2.53 -2.27 0.12
N TYR A 299 3.73 -1.94 0.59
CA TYR A 299 4.98 -2.49 0.10
C TYR A 299 5.66 -3.35 1.16
N LEU A 300 6.47 -4.28 0.68
CA LEU A 300 7.32 -5.10 1.54
C LEU A 300 8.44 -4.27 2.15
N SER A 301 9.14 -3.47 1.34
CA SER A 301 10.20 -2.57 1.81
C SER A 301 10.32 -1.35 0.89
N ARG A 302 11.15 -0.37 1.29
CA ARG A 302 11.54 0.75 0.41
C ARG A 302 12.58 0.35 -0.66
N GLY A 303 12.95 -0.93 -0.72
CA GLY A 303 13.87 -1.49 -1.73
C GLY A 303 15.21 -0.76 -1.77
N LEU A 304 15.65 -0.37 -2.96
CA LEU A 304 16.94 0.30 -3.16
C LEU A 304 17.04 1.66 -2.44
N LEU A 305 15.90 2.34 -2.23
CA LEU A 305 15.86 3.60 -1.49
C LEU A 305 16.20 3.39 0.00
N LEU A 306 15.79 2.25 0.57
CA LEU A 306 16.14 1.87 1.94
C LEU A 306 17.64 1.63 2.07
N GLU A 307 18.22 0.90 1.11
CA GLU A 307 19.65 0.58 1.14
C GLU A 307 20.50 1.85 1.06
N ALA A 308 20.12 2.81 0.21
CA ALA A 308 20.76 4.11 0.13
C ALA A 308 20.75 4.85 1.49
N ASP A 309 19.61 4.89 2.19
CA ASP A 309 19.50 5.53 3.50
C ASP A 309 20.37 4.83 4.56
N VAL A 310 20.43 3.49 4.54
CA VAL A 310 21.28 2.70 5.43
C VAL A 310 22.77 2.94 5.14
N MET A 311 23.18 3.00 3.87
CA MET A 311 24.55 3.34 3.48
C MET A 311 24.96 4.72 3.98
N VAL A 312 24.09 5.73 3.77
CA VAL A 312 24.35 7.10 4.23
C VAL A 312 24.48 7.15 5.75
N ARG A 313 23.57 6.50 6.48
CA ARG A 313 23.65 6.42 7.94
C ARG A 313 24.95 5.78 8.39
N HIS A 314 25.33 4.65 7.80
CA HIS A 314 26.55 3.95 8.16
C HIS A 314 27.79 4.82 7.94
N LEU A 315 27.91 5.49 6.79
CA LEU A 315 29.02 6.41 6.52
C LEU A 315 29.06 7.58 7.49
N ALA A 316 27.90 8.11 7.91
CA ALA A 316 27.83 9.16 8.91
C ALA A 316 28.31 8.68 10.29
N GLU A 317 27.93 7.47 10.71
CA GLU A 317 28.38 6.83 11.95
C GLU A 317 29.89 6.53 11.94
N GLN A 318 30.47 6.21 10.78
CA GLN A 318 31.92 6.05 10.60
C GLN A 318 32.68 7.39 10.52
N GLY A 319 32.00 8.53 10.64
CA GLY A 319 32.63 9.84 10.61
C GLY A 319 33.18 10.26 9.25
N VAL A 320 32.69 9.68 8.15
CA VAL A 320 33.16 10.00 6.81
C VAL A 320 32.86 11.48 6.49
N SER A 321 33.91 12.21 6.11
CA SER A 321 33.87 13.64 5.76
C SER A 321 34.50 13.95 4.39
N GLY A 322 35.17 12.98 3.76
CA GLY A 322 35.78 13.13 2.44
C GLY A 322 34.80 12.90 1.28
N SER A 323 35.34 12.90 0.05
CA SER A 323 34.56 12.64 -1.16
C SER A 323 34.04 11.20 -1.19
N VAL A 324 32.81 11.04 -1.68
CA VAL A 324 32.20 9.73 -1.92
C VAL A 324 32.09 9.52 -3.43
N VAL A 325 32.47 8.34 -3.90
CA VAL A 325 32.31 7.96 -5.31
C VAL A 325 31.24 6.88 -5.43
N GLN A 326 30.28 7.07 -6.33
CA GLN A 326 29.30 6.04 -6.69
C GLN A 326 29.67 5.44 -8.04
N ILE A 327 29.72 4.12 -8.14
CA ILE A 327 29.83 3.37 -9.39
C ILE A 327 28.48 2.70 -9.65
N ARG A 328 27.88 2.95 -10.80
CA ARG A 328 26.58 2.37 -11.16
C ARG A 328 26.49 1.97 -12.62
N HIS A 329 25.62 1.01 -12.93
CA HIS A 329 25.20 0.81 -14.33
C HIS A 329 24.39 1.97 -14.86
N ASP A 330 24.39 2.12 -16.19
CA ASP A 330 23.43 2.95 -16.92
C ASP A 330 22.06 2.26 -17.03
N ALA A 331 21.46 1.99 -15.86
CA ALA A 331 20.18 1.31 -15.72
C ALA A 331 19.30 2.06 -14.71
N PHE A 332 17.98 2.05 -14.94
CA PHE A 332 17.02 2.78 -14.12
C PHE A 332 17.13 2.46 -12.62
N ARG A 333 17.19 1.16 -12.26
CA ARG A 333 17.31 0.69 -10.86
C ARG A 333 18.54 1.28 -10.16
N ALA A 334 19.71 1.15 -10.79
CA ALA A 334 20.97 1.63 -10.23
C ALA A 334 21.05 3.18 -10.20
N GLY A 335 20.46 3.85 -11.20
CA GLY A 335 20.32 5.30 -11.24
C GLY A 335 19.51 5.85 -10.07
N ALA A 336 18.30 5.31 -9.86
CA ALA A 336 17.42 5.74 -8.77
C ALA A 336 18.04 5.52 -7.38
N ALA A 337 18.76 4.41 -7.19
CA ALA A 337 19.48 4.14 -5.95
C ALA A 337 20.60 5.17 -5.69
N ALA A 338 21.36 5.51 -6.73
CA ALA A 338 22.43 6.51 -6.66
C ALA A 338 21.91 7.93 -6.43
N ASP A 339 20.75 8.26 -7.01
CA ASP A 339 20.03 9.51 -6.76
C ASP A 339 19.59 9.61 -5.31
N ALA A 340 18.93 8.57 -4.78
CA ALA A 340 18.47 8.51 -3.40
C ALA A 340 19.63 8.67 -2.40
N PHE A 341 20.76 8.00 -2.63
CA PHE A 341 21.96 8.14 -1.81
C PHE A 341 22.47 9.58 -1.84
N ARG A 342 22.58 10.17 -3.04
CA ARG A 342 23.08 11.54 -3.22
C ARG A 342 22.19 12.55 -2.51
N GLU A 343 20.87 12.42 -2.61
CA GLU A 343 19.91 13.28 -1.91
C GLU A 343 20.03 13.13 -0.39
N ALA A 344 20.06 11.91 0.12
CA ALA A 344 20.19 11.63 1.55
C ALA A 344 21.54 12.07 2.14
N TRP A 345 22.63 12.01 1.37
CA TRP A 345 23.96 12.50 1.75
C TRP A 345 24.00 14.04 1.81
N ARG A 346 23.45 14.70 0.78
CA ARG A 346 23.33 16.17 0.74
C ARG A 346 22.46 16.72 1.87
N ALA A 347 21.34 16.06 2.18
CA ALA A 347 20.43 16.46 3.26
C ALA A 347 21.12 16.48 4.64
N ARG A 348 22.21 15.73 4.83
CA ARG A 348 23.02 15.73 6.05
C ARG A 348 24.14 16.80 6.06
N GLY A 349 24.17 17.69 5.06
CA GLY A 349 25.20 18.72 4.92
C GLY A 349 26.60 18.16 4.64
N LYS A 350 26.69 16.97 4.05
CA LYS A 350 27.96 16.28 3.76
C LYS A 350 28.47 16.60 2.35
N GLY A 351 29.75 16.30 2.11
CA GLY A 351 30.53 16.72 0.94
C GLY A 351 30.10 16.16 -0.42
N GLU A 352 30.92 16.42 -1.44
CA GLU A 352 30.64 16.09 -2.84
C GLU A 352 30.53 14.57 -3.08
N VAL A 353 29.55 14.19 -3.92
CA VAL A 353 29.35 12.82 -4.41
C VAL A 353 29.67 12.80 -5.90
N VAL A 354 30.73 12.09 -6.28
CA VAL A 354 31.14 11.91 -7.67
C VAL A 354 30.53 10.62 -8.21
N GLU A 355 29.93 10.68 -9.38
CA GLU A 355 29.29 9.53 -10.01
C GLU A 355 30.11 9.03 -11.21
N LYS A 356 30.25 7.71 -11.30
CA LYS A 356 30.84 7.00 -12.44
C LYS A 356 29.81 6.02 -12.99
N VAL A 357 29.39 6.27 -14.23
CA VAL A 357 28.40 5.45 -14.91
C VAL A 357 29.12 4.45 -15.80
N LEU A 358 28.80 3.17 -15.62
CA LEU A 358 29.24 2.07 -16.47
C LEU A 358 28.17 1.83 -17.55
N ARG A 359 28.47 2.24 -18.78
CA ARG A 359 27.59 2.04 -19.94
C ARG A 359 27.87 0.69 -20.60
N PRO A 360 26.90 0.14 -21.35
CA PRO A 360 27.14 -1.06 -22.15
C PRO A 360 28.36 -0.89 -23.06
N GLY A 361 29.33 -1.81 -22.95
CA GLY A 361 30.59 -1.80 -23.72
C GLY A 361 31.75 -1.03 -23.06
N ASP A 362 31.50 -0.30 -21.98
CA ASP A 362 32.57 0.34 -21.20
C ASP A 362 33.48 -0.72 -20.55
N ARG A 363 34.77 -0.43 -20.46
CA ARG A 363 35.72 -1.25 -19.70
C ARG A 363 35.72 -0.84 -18.24
N MET A 364 35.39 -1.78 -17.34
CA MET A 364 35.40 -1.56 -15.88
C MET A 364 36.71 -0.91 -15.39
N ASN A 365 37.87 -1.34 -15.92
CA ASN A 365 39.17 -0.79 -15.55
C ASN A 365 39.29 0.73 -15.77
N THR A 366 38.71 1.25 -16.86
CA THR A 366 38.72 2.69 -17.14
C THR A 366 37.91 3.49 -16.13
N VAL A 367 36.78 2.93 -15.70
CA VAL A 367 35.97 3.52 -14.61
C VAL A 367 36.76 3.51 -13.30
N LEU A 368 37.40 2.39 -12.97
CA LEU A 368 38.20 2.21 -11.76
C LEU A 368 39.42 3.14 -11.70
N ASP A 369 40.10 3.40 -12.82
CA ASP A 369 41.18 4.40 -12.91
C ASP A 369 40.69 5.79 -12.47
N GLY A 370 39.50 6.18 -12.96
CA GLY A 370 38.86 7.44 -12.57
C GLY A 370 38.49 7.49 -11.09
N VAL A 371 38.11 6.37 -10.47
CA VAL A 371 37.82 6.26 -9.03
C VAL A 371 39.10 6.39 -8.20
N ARG A 372 40.20 5.78 -8.65
CA ARG A 372 41.50 5.87 -7.96
C ARG A 372 42.04 7.30 -7.97
N ALA A 373 41.86 8.02 -9.07
CA ALA A 373 42.31 9.41 -9.20
C ALA A 373 41.65 10.36 -8.19
N THR A 374 40.40 10.12 -7.78
CA THR A 374 39.65 10.99 -6.86
C THR A 374 40.00 10.78 -5.38
N LYS A 375 40.74 9.72 -5.03
CA LYS A 375 41.11 9.35 -3.65
C LYS A 375 39.93 9.45 -2.65
N PRO A 376 38.80 8.77 -2.94
CA PRO A 376 37.59 8.90 -2.13
C PRO A 376 37.74 8.28 -0.75
N ALA A 377 36.98 8.82 0.21
CA ALA A 377 36.84 8.24 1.55
C ALA A 377 35.89 7.04 1.54
N ALA A 378 34.93 6.99 0.61
CA ALA A 378 34.03 5.85 0.43
C ALA A 378 33.69 5.62 -1.05
N VAL A 379 33.47 4.36 -1.41
CA VAL A 379 32.96 3.94 -2.72
C VAL A 379 31.68 3.15 -2.54
N ILE A 380 30.62 3.59 -3.21
CA ILE A 380 29.33 2.93 -3.27
C ILE A 380 29.18 2.20 -4.60
N LEU A 381 28.81 0.92 -4.55
CA LEU A 381 28.70 0.03 -5.70
C LEU A 381 27.23 -0.33 -5.95
N TRP A 382 26.63 0.29 -6.96
CA TRP A 382 25.31 -0.03 -7.49
C TRP A 382 25.46 -0.95 -8.71
N LEU A 383 26.07 -2.11 -8.48
CA LEU A 383 26.46 -3.08 -9.51
C LEU A 383 25.71 -4.40 -9.34
N GLU A 384 25.51 -5.10 -10.46
CA GLU A 384 24.98 -6.46 -10.44
C GLU A 384 26.07 -7.48 -10.04
N GLY A 385 25.64 -8.69 -9.67
CA GLY A 385 26.55 -9.71 -9.14
C GLY A 385 27.69 -10.08 -10.09
N ALA A 386 27.43 -10.14 -11.40
CA ALA A 386 28.43 -10.51 -12.41
C ALA A 386 29.57 -9.48 -12.53
N ASP A 387 29.27 -8.19 -12.40
CA ASP A 387 30.27 -7.11 -12.45
C ASP A 387 30.97 -6.93 -11.12
N LEU A 388 30.27 -7.11 -10.00
CA LEU A 388 30.88 -7.11 -8.68
C LEU A 388 31.92 -8.24 -8.53
N ALA A 389 31.65 -9.43 -9.09
CA ALA A 389 32.56 -10.57 -9.08
C ALA A 389 33.89 -10.30 -9.81
N GLN A 390 33.90 -9.38 -10.77
CA GLN A 390 35.10 -9.04 -11.55
C GLN A 390 36.03 -8.08 -10.80
N LEU A 391 35.58 -7.47 -9.69
CA LEU A 391 36.37 -6.49 -8.94
C LEU A 391 37.41 -7.17 -8.04
N GLY A 392 38.68 -6.84 -8.27
CA GLY A 392 39.78 -7.17 -7.37
C GLY A 392 39.91 -6.16 -6.24
N ALA A 393 40.44 -6.59 -5.09
CA ALA A 393 40.62 -5.69 -3.95
C ALA A 393 41.59 -4.53 -4.20
N ASN A 394 42.53 -4.69 -5.14
CA ASN A 394 43.48 -3.64 -5.51
C ASN A 394 42.88 -2.65 -6.52
N ASP A 395 41.71 -2.95 -7.07
CA ASP A 395 41.06 -2.08 -8.05
C ASP A 395 40.45 -0.85 -7.40
N LEU A 396 40.15 -0.92 -6.10
CA LEU A 396 39.54 0.15 -5.33
C LEU A 396 40.53 0.70 -4.28
N PRO A 397 40.49 2.02 -3.99
CA PRO A 397 41.42 2.67 -3.05
C PRO A 397 41.50 1.95 -1.71
N ALA A 398 42.71 1.64 -1.23
CA ALA A 398 42.93 0.75 -0.08
C ALA A 398 42.23 1.19 1.21
N ASN A 399 42.14 2.50 1.45
CA ASN A 399 41.58 3.07 2.68
C ASN A 399 40.12 3.52 2.54
N ALA A 400 39.48 3.32 1.37
CA ALA A 400 38.08 3.68 1.19
C ALA A 400 37.15 2.62 1.82
N LEU A 401 36.07 3.08 2.46
CA LEU A 401 34.96 2.21 2.84
C LEU A 401 34.22 1.76 1.57
N LEU A 402 33.96 0.46 1.46
CA LEU A 402 33.31 -0.14 0.30
C LEU A 402 31.93 -0.65 0.69
N LEU A 403 30.89 -0.16 0.03
CA LEU A 403 29.50 -0.57 0.24
C LEU A 403 28.87 -1.01 -1.07
N ALA A 404 28.13 -2.11 -1.07
CA ALA A 404 27.36 -2.59 -2.21
C ALA A 404 25.89 -2.85 -1.85
N SER A 405 25.01 -2.76 -2.85
CA SER A 405 23.60 -3.08 -2.70
C SER A 405 23.37 -4.59 -2.71
N GLY A 406 22.65 -5.12 -1.72
CA GLY A 406 22.26 -6.53 -1.66
C GLY A 406 21.11 -6.88 -2.61
N THR A 407 20.21 -5.94 -2.88
CA THR A 407 19.13 -6.12 -3.87
C THR A 407 19.66 -6.31 -5.28
N LEU A 408 20.66 -5.52 -5.70
CA LEU A 408 21.23 -5.61 -7.06
C LEU A 408 22.07 -6.88 -7.30
N LEU A 409 22.52 -7.57 -6.24
CA LEU A 409 23.25 -8.85 -6.41
C LEU A 409 22.37 -9.97 -6.97
N GLY A 410 21.05 -9.80 -6.99
CA GLY A 410 20.13 -10.86 -7.34
C GLY A 410 20.14 -11.98 -6.29
N GLU A 411 19.42 -13.06 -6.57
CA GLU A 411 19.12 -14.13 -5.59
C GLU A 411 20.37 -14.81 -5.02
N ALA A 412 21.35 -15.12 -5.86
CA ALA A 412 22.59 -15.79 -5.51
C ALA A 412 23.75 -14.78 -5.52
N PRO A 413 24.27 -14.36 -4.36
CA PRO A 413 25.41 -13.46 -4.30
C PRO A 413 26.63 -14.06 -5.00
N PRO A 414 27.46 -13.25 -5.68
CA PRO A 414 28.66 -13.74 -6.33
C PRO A 414 29.74 -14.16 -5.31
N ALA A 415 30.64 -15.06 -5.74
CA ALA A 415 31.91 -15.23 -5.07
C ALA A 415 32.81 -14.03 -5.37
N LEU A 416 33.47 -13.50 -4.34
CA LEU A 416 34.37 -12.35 -4.48
C LEU A 416 35.83 -12.81 -4.39
N ALA A 417 36.76 -11.99 -4.88
CA ALA A 417 38.17 -12.21 -4.62
C ALA A 417 38.46 -12.18 -3.10
N PRO A 418 39.35 -13.03 -2.54
CA PRO A 418 39.51 -13.18 -1.08
C PRO A 418 39.73 -11.88 -0.30
N ARG A 419 40.56 -10.96 -0.84
CA ARG A 419 40.79 -9.66 -0.20
C ARG A 419 39.59 -8.71 -0.27
N MET A 420 38.66 -8.92 -1.19
CA MET A 420 37.44 -8.12 -1.30
C MET A 420 36.43 -8.54 -0.24
N GLU A 421 36.37 -9.83 0.10
CA GLU A 421 35.46 -10.38 1.12
C GLU A 421 35.61 -9.70 2.50
N ASP A 422 36.83 -9.30 2.85
CA ASP A 422 37.11 -8.60 4.11
C ASP A 422 36.81 -7.10 4.07
N ARG A 423 36.83 -6.50 2.88
CA ARG A 423 36.71 -5.05 2.68
C ARG A 423 35.30 -4.60 2.32
N LEU A 424 34.55 -5.42 1.59
CA LEU A 424 33.24 -5.05 1.07
C LEU A 424 32.15 -5.34 2.10
N LEU A 425 31.39 -4.29 2.45
CA LEU A 425 30.14 -4.42 3.17
C LEU A 425 28.98 -4.41 2.17
N VAL A 426 28.04 -5.32 2.37
CA VAL A 426 26.80 -5.40 1.59
C VAL A 426 25.65 -4.96 2.48
N VAL A 427 24.85 -4.01 2.00
CA VAL A 427 23.59 -3.66 2.66
C VAL A 427 22.53 -4.67 2.25
N TRP A 428 22.04 -5.45 3.21
CA TRP A 428 21.18 -6.60 2.97
C TRP A 428 19.84 -6.45 3.67
N PRO A 429 18.76 -6.09 2.95
CA PRO A 429 17.44 -5.90 3.56
C PRO A 429 16.71 -7.21 3.85
N PHE A 430 17.23 -8.35 3.39
CA PHE A 430 16.56 -9.64 3.48
C PHE A 430 16.93 -10.40 4.75
N ALA A 431 16.19 -11.46 5.02
CA ALA A 431 16.59 -12.46 6.00
C ALA A 431 17.99 -13.00 5.67
N LEU A 432 18.77 -13.33 6.70
CA LEU A 432 20.09 -13.90 6.49
C LEU A 432 19.93 -15.37 6.13
N PRO A 433 20.77 -15.93 5.25
CA PRO A 433 20.73 -17.33 4.88
C PRO A 433 21.34 -18.19 6.00
N THR A 434 20.70 -18.22 7.16
CA THR A 434 21.06 -19.13 8.27
C THR A 434 20.16 -20.37 8.22
N VAL A 435 20.73 -21.52 8.57
CA VAL A 435 19.99 -22.79 8.60
C VAL A 435 18.91 -22.70 9.70
N GLY A 436 17.65 -22.94 9.33
CA GLY A 436 16.56 -23.12 10.28
C GLY A 436 15.74 -21.87 10.63
N GLU A 437 15.68 -20.84 9.78
CA GLU A 437 14.70 -19.76 9.95
C GLU A 437 13.26 -20.28 9.72
N PRO A 438 12.45 -20.46 10.77
CA PRO A 438 11.17 -21.20 10.68
C PRO A 438 10.14 -20.61 9.68
N PRO A 439 10.05 -19.28 9.49
CA PRO A 439 9.12 -18.69 8.52
C PRO A 439 9.42 -19.09 7.06
N LEU A 440 10.68 -19.06 6.65
CA LEU A 440 11.07 -19.37 5.26
C LEU A 440 11.01 -20.86 4.95
N ASP A 441 11.34 -21.71 5.92
CA ASP A 441 11.27 -23.16 5.74
C ASP A 441 9.83 -23.65 5.54
N ARG A 442 8.86 -23.07 6.26
CA ARG A 442 7.44 -23.36 6.03
C ARG A 442 7.00 -23.00 4.62
N VAL A 443 7.41 -21.83 4.12
CA VAL A 443 7.08 -21.39 2.77
C VAL A 443 7.69 -22.33 1.74
N ARG A 444 8.96 -22.70 1.89
CA ARG A 444 9.65 -23.68 1.04
C ARG A 444 8.94 -25.04 1.02
N GLN A 445 8.52 -25.53 2.19
CA GLN A 445 7.76 -26.78 2.31
C GLN A 445 6.42 -26.69 1.57
N TRP A 446 5.70 -25.56 1.72
CA TRP A 446 4.44 -25.35 1.00
C TRP A 446 4.66 -25.30 -0.52
N ILE A 447 5.66 -24.53 -0.98
CA ILE A 447 6.03 -24.42 -2.41
C ILE A 447 6.33 -25.79 -3.00
N THR A 448 7.16 -26.58 -2.31
CA THR A 448 7.54 -27.94 -2.70
C THR A 448 6.32 -28.87 -2.76
N ALA A 449 5.48 -28.85 -1.72
CA ALA A 449 4.28 -29.67 -1.64
C ALA A 449 3.25 -29.35 -2.74
N ARG A 450 3.30 -28.15 -3.32
CA ARG A 450 2.45 -27.72 -4.45
C ARG A 450 3.06 -27.96 -5.82
N GLY A 451 4.26 -28.55 -5.90
CA GLY A 451 4.96 -28.74 -7.18
C GLY A 451 5.35 -27.42 -7.86
N ILE A 452 5.41 -26.33 -7.09
CA ILE A 452 5.95 -25.05 -7.56
C ILE A 452 7.46 -25.24 -7.49
N GLY A 453 8.06 -25.69 -8.60
CA GLY A 453 9.48 -25.98 -8.72
C GLY A 453 10.39 -24.80 -8.36
N GLU A 454 11.70 -25.05 -8.44
CA GLU A 454 12.71 -24.03 -8.17
C GLU A 454 12.47 -22.77 -9.02
N GLY A 455 12.55 -21.62 -8.38
CA GLY A 455 12.33 -20.30 -8.97
C GLY A 455 12.94 -19.23 -8.08
N ASN A 456 12.63 -17.96 -8.32
CA ASN A 456 13.15 -16.87 -7.50
C ASN A 456 12.56 -16.96 -6.07
N GLN A 457 13.36 -17.43 -5.10
CA GLN A 457 12.89 -17.72 -3.74
C GLN A 457 12.38 -16.47 -3.02
N ARG A 458 12.99 -15.31 -3.27
CA ARG A 458 12.51 -14.04 -2.67
C ARG A 458 11.12 -13.70 -3.18
N ALA A 459 10.93 -13.73 -4.50
CA ALA A 459 9.65 -13.46 -5.13
C ALA A 459 8.59 -14.47 -4.70
N GLN A 460 8.93 -15.75 -4.59
CA GLN A 460 8.01 -16.78 -4.09
C GLN A 460 7.59 -16.49 -2.65
N ALA A 461 8.54 -16.19 -1.75
CA ALA A 461 8.26 -15.91 -0.35
C ALA A 461 7.43 -14.63 -0.17
N ASN A 462 7.78 -13.56 -0.87
CA ASN A 462 7.06 -12.30 -0.88
C ASN A 462 5.62 -12.46 -1.40
N THR A 463 5.45 -13.21 -2.48
CA THR A 463 4.12 -13.46 -3.07
C THR A 463 3.27 -14.34 -2.16
N TYR A 464 3.87 -15.35 -1.52
CA TYR A 464 3.20 -16.19 -0.53
C TYR A 464 2.73 -15.36 0.66
N PHE A 465 3.59 -14.47 1.17
CA PHE A 465 3.22 -13.51 2.22
C PHE A 465 2.04 -12.64 1.80
N ALA A 466 2.10 -12.04 0.60
CA ALA A 466 1.05 -11.17 0.08
C ALA A 466 -0.33 -11.88 0.05
N ALA A 467 -0.37 -13.08 -0.53
CA ALA A 467 -1.60 -13.86 -0.65
C ALA A 467 -2.12 -14.38 0.70
N SER A 468 -1.21 -14.83 1.58
CA SER A 468 -1.58 -15.31 2.92
C SER A 468 -2.13 -14.17 3.78
N MET A 469 -1.47 -13.02 3.78
CA MET A 469 -1.92 -11.81 4.49
C MET A 469 -3.29 -11.34 3.99
N ALA A 470 -3.50 -11.34 2.67
CA ALA A 470 -4.80 -11.02 2.10
C ALA A 470 -5.87 -12.02 2.56
N GLY A 471 -5.58 -13.32 2.52
CA GLY A 471 -6.52 -14.37 2.93
C GLY A 471 -6.92 -14.30 4.40
N ASP A 472 -5.95 -14.12 5.28
CA ASP A 472 -6.19 -13.95 6.72
C ASP A 472 -7.03 -12.70 6.98
N ALA A 473 -6.69 -11.58 6.32
CA ALA A 473 -7.43 -10.33 6.47
C ALA A 473 -8.87 -10.44 5.95
N ILE A 474 -9.08 -11.06 4.79
CA ILE A 474 -10.40 -11.33 4.20
C ILE A 474 -11.27 -12.16 5.15
N THR A 475 -10.70 -13.22 5.73
CA THR A 475 -11.40 -14.04 6.71
C THR A 475 -11.87 -13.21 7.91
N GLN A 476 -11.05 -12.27 8.37
CA GLN A 476 -11.38 -11.35 9.46
C GLN A 476 -12.39 -10.25 9.09
N LEU A 477 -12.64 -9.99 7.80
CA LEU A 477 -13.70 -9.06 7.38
C LEU A 477 -15.07 -9.60 7.81
N ALA A 478 -15.22 -10.93 7.89
CA ALA A 478 -16.42 -11.61 8.36
C ALA A 478 -17.68 -11.05 7.65
N ASN A 479 -17.69 -11.17 6.32
CA ASN A 479 -18.66 -10.59 5.39
C ASN A 479 -18.64 -9.07 5.23
N ASN A 480 -17.92 -8.28 6.06
CA ASN A 480 -17.79 -6.82 5.91
C ASN A 480 -16.76 -6.43 4.84
N TYR A 481 -16.98 -6.87 3.61
CA TYR A 481 -16.09 -6.55 2.49
C TYR A 481 -16.00 -5.05 2.29
N SER A 482 -14.82 -4.50 2.58
CA SER A 482 -14.45 -3.11 2.38
C SER A 482 -12.95 -3.10 2.11
N GLN A 483 -12.55 -2.40 1.05
CA GLN A 483 -11.16 -2.24 0.67
C GLN A 483 -10.33 -1.56 1.76
N GLU A 484 -10.93 -0.60 2.45
CA GLU A 484 -10.29 0.07 3.57
C GLU A 484 -10.17 -0.82 4.79
N TYR A 485 -11.21 -1.59 5.07
CA TYR A 485 -11.16 -2.53 6.17
C TYR A 485 -10.16 -3.66 5.93
N LEU A 486 -9.97 -4.08 4.67
CA LEU A 486 -8.91 -4.99 4.27
C LEU A 486 -7.53 -4.44 4.67
N ILE A 487 -7.22 -3.19 4.32
CA ILE A 487 -5.95 -2.55 4.68
C ILE A 487 -5.81 -2.47 6.20
N GLU A 488 -6.86 -2.05 6.91
CA GLU A 488 -6.86 -1.95 8.38
C GLU A 488 -6.61 -3.31 9.05
N ARG A 489 -7.14 -4.40 8.48
CA ARG A 489 -6.91 -5.76 8.98
C ARG A 489 -5.49 -6.26 8.68
N ILE A 490 -4.94 -5.92 7.52
CA ILE A 490 -3.53 -6.20 7.19
C ILE A 490 -2.59 -5.44 8.13
N GLU A 491 -2.84 -4.14 8.34
CA GLU A 491 -2.06 -3.32 9.29
C GLU A 491 -2.07 -3.92 10.70
N HIS A 492 -3.22 -4.41 11.17
CA HIS A 492 -3.31 -5.06 12.49
C HIS A 492 -2.68 -6.46 12.54
N GLY A 493 -2.76 -7.20 11.43
CA GLY A 493 -2.35 -8.60 11.35
C GLY A 493 -0.87 -8.83 11.05
N ALA A 494 -0.19 -7.87 10.41
CA ALA A 494 1.18 -8.06 9.89
C ALA A 494 2.17 -8.55 10.96
N ASN A 495 2.18 -7.95 12.14
CA ASN A 495 3.07 -8.36 13.24
C ASN A 495 2.73 -9.73 13.86
N ARG A 496 1.59 -10.32 13.50
CA ARG A 496 1.19 -11.67 13.93
C ARG A 496 1.33 -12.70 12.83
N SER A 497 1.76 -12.27 11.63
CA SER A 497 1.96 -13.17 10.51
C SER A 497 3.09 -14.14 10.78
N LEU A 498 2.86 -15.41 10.45
CA LEU A 498 3.88 -16.45 10.53
C LEU A 498 4.79 -16.47 9.29
N ALA A 499 4.41 -15.74 8.23
CA ALA A 499 5.24 -15.49 7.07
C ALA A 499 5.71 -14.02 7.10
N THR A 500 6.95 -13.78 6.73
CA THR A 500 7.55 -12.42 6.69
C THR A 500 8.03 -12.03 5.29
N GLY A 501 7.69 -12.84 4.27
CA GLY A 501 8.27 -12.73 2.95
C GLY A 501 9.76 -13.07 2.97
N ALA A 502 10.55 -12.38 2.15
CA ALA A 502 12.01 -12.50 2.13
C ALA A 502 12.73 -11.73 3.27
N PHE A 503 11.98 -11.19 4.24
CA PHE A 503 12.50 -10.26 5.25
C PHE A 503 12.53 -10.92 6.64
N PRO A 504 13.44 -10.50 7.55
CA PRO A 504 13.50 -11.08 8.89
C PRO A 504 12.27 -10.71 9.72
N LEU A 505 11.69 -9.54 9.45
CA LEU A 505 10.51 -9.02 10.13
C LEU A 505 9.64 -8.23 9.14
N ALA A 506 8.32 -8.40 9.28
CA ALA A 506 7.32 -7.68 8.52
C ALA A 506 6.25 -7.12 9.47
N GLU A 507 6.27 -5.81 9.70
CA GLU A 507 5.37 -5.14 10.62
C GLU A 507 4.73 -3.92 9.97
N LEU A 508 3.43 -3.80 10.17
CA LEU A 508 2.66 -2.63 9.78
C LEU A 508 1.89 -2.12 10.99
N GLY A 509 1.56 -0.84 10.92
CA GLY A 509 0.63 -0.20 11.82
C GLY A 509 -0.15 0.86 11.04
N PRO A 510 -1.09 1.56 11.71
CA PRO A 510 -1.83 2.68 11.14
C PRO A 510 -0.97 3.62 10.29
N GLY A 511 -1.27 3.72 9.00
CA GLY A 511 -0.58 4.66 8.10
C GLY A 511 0.83 4.24 7.68
N GLN A 512 1.36 3.11 8.16
CA GLN A 512 2.61 2.55 7.64
C GLN A 512 2.36 1.82 6.33
N ARG A 513 3.27 1.98 5.37
CA ARG A 513 3.13 1.42 4.01
C ARG A 513 4.29 0.56 3.56
N PHE A 514 5.24 0.34 4.47
CA PHE A 514 6.40 -0.51 4.27
C PHE A 514 6.50 -1.48 5.45
N ALA A 515 6.38 -2.78 5.18
CA ALA A 515 6.35 -3.81 6.22
C ALA A 515 7.73 -4.02 6.86
N SER A 516 8.78 -4.06 6.06
CA SER A 516 10.18 -4.11 6.46
C SER A 516 10.84 -2.76 6.24
N LYS A 517 11.61 -2.33 7.25
CA LYS A 517 12.08 -0.93 7.37
C LYS A 517 13.60 -0.83 7.56
N GLY A 518 14.33 -1.93 7.51
CA GLY A 518 15.76 -1.94 7.80
C GLY A 518 16.56 -2.90 6.93
N ALA A 519 17.86 -2.94 7.20
CA ALA A 519 18.79 -3.86 6.55
C ALA A 519 19.93 -4.22 7.50
N TYR A 520 20.55 -5.37 7.27
CA TYR A 520 21.84 -5.73 7.85
C TYR A 520 22.98 -5.10 7.05
N LEU A 521 24.11 -4.87 7.72
CA LEU A 521 25.41 -4.86 7.06
C LEU A 521 25.97 -6.27 7.12
N GLY A 522 26.34 -6.82 5.97
CA GLY A 522 26.92 -8.17 5.86
C GLY A 522 28.21 -8.19 5.06
N ARG A 523 28.94 -9.30 5.16
CA ARG A 523 30.11 -9.62 4.32
C ARG A 523 29.82 -10.88 3.53
N LEU A 524 30.16 -10.86 2.24
CA LEU A 524 30.11 -12.04 1.38
C LEU A 524 31.43 -12.79 1.49
N ARG A 525 31.37 -14.03 1.96
CA ARG A 525 32.52 -14.94 2.10
C ARG A 525 32.20 -16.29 1.49
N GLY A 526 32.97 -16.71 0.48
CA GLY A 526 32.73 -17.97 -0.23
C GLY A 526 31.33 -18.09 -0.83
N GLY A 527 30.72 -16.96 -1.23
CA GLY A 527 29.34 -16.90 -1.73
C GLY A 527 28.23 -16.91 -0.66
N ALA A 528 28.59 -16.95 0.63
CA ALA A 528 27.65 -16.88 1.74
C ALA A 528 27.67 -15.48 2.40
N LEU A 529 26.50 -14.94 2.71
CA LEU A 529 26.39 -13.70 3.46
C LEU A 529 26.49 -13.96 4.96
N THR A 530 27.42 -13.30 5.62
CA THR A 530 27.60 -13.32 7.08
C THR A 530 27.29 -11.96 7.66
N GLN A 531 26.60 -11.92 8.80
CA GLN A 531 26.26 -10.68 9.49
C GLN A 531 27.52 -9.96 9.96
N ALA A 532 27.63 -8.66 9.65
CA ALA A 532 28.75 -7.80 10.07
C ALA A 532 28.31 -6.71 11.06
N GLY A 533 27.01 -6.41 11.15
CA GLY A 533 26.42 -5.44 12.08
C GLY A 533 24.98 -5.79 12.45
N PRO A 534 24.39 -5.08 13.42
CA PRO A 534 22.99 -5.28 13.81
C PRO A 534 22.02 -4.89 12.66
N TRP A 535 20.75 -5.25 12.83
CA TRP A 535 19.68 -4.75 11.95
C TRP A 535 19.54 -3.23 12.13
N THR A 536 19.66 -2.48 11.04
CA THR A 536 19.61 -1.02 11.05
C THR A 536 18.36 -0.52 10.34
N VAL A 537 17.52 0.23 11.07
CA VAL A 537 16.43 1.04 10.53
C VAL A 537 16.95 2.48 10.43
N PRO A 538 17.10 3.07 9.24
CA PRO A 538 17.84 4.32 9.03
C PRO A 538 17.25 5.54 9.71
#